data_AF-A0A1V1PK51-F1
#
_entry.id   AF-A0A1V1PK51-F1
#
_cell.length_a   1.000
_cell.length_b   1.000
_cell.length_c   1.000
_cell.angle_alpha   90.00
_cell.angle_beta   90.00
_cell.angle_gamma   90.00
#
_symmetry.space_group_name_H-M   'P 1'
#
loop_
_entity.id
_entity.type
_entity.pdbx_description
1 polymer ?
#
loop_
_entity_poly.entity_id
_entity_poly.type
_entity_poly.pdbx_seq_one_letter_code
_entity_poly.pdbx_strand_id
1 'polypeptide(L)'
;MTANRIYLDQIARKLAIPTTMFASGGITSTGDEDAGLGVGATDYQLAGEVGVNKRGGGGSVELARRFLGDRAGVQREDGWQISANTWMRTGQRTQLGAFGSWREAAIVGRDDPAQVGVFVTQQLTSNVRMSVNASGGLSDGSPDYATGIRFTWRPSND
;
A
#
# COMPACT_ATOMS: atom_id res chain seq x y z
N MET A 1 -34.17 35.49 19.11
CA MET A 1 -33.84 35.08 17.72
C MET A 1 -32.75 34.04 17.82
N THR A 2 -33.19 32.81 17.99
CA THR A 2 -32.42 31.68 18.52
C THR A 2 -32.84 30.49 17.66
N ALA A 3 -32.27 30.35 16.46
CA ALA A 3 -32.60 29.22 15.57
C ALA A 3 -31.56 28.99 14.46
N ASN A 4 -30.87 30.03 13.97
CA ASN A 4 -30.03 29.89 12.77
C ASN A 4 -28.57 29.52 13.00
N ARG A 5 -28.11 29.36 14.25
CA ARG A 5 -26.71 29.00 14.55
C ARG A 5 -26.50 27.52 14.91
N ILE A 6 -27.58 26.77 15.15
CA ILE A 6 -27.53 25.34 15.53
C ILE A 6 -27.62 24.42 14.30
N TYR A 7 -28.16 24.90 13.18
CA TYR A 7 -28.36 24.09 11.97
C TYR A 7 -27.12 23.92 11.08
N LEU A 8 -26.15 24.85 11.11
CA LEU A 8 -24.94 24.75 10.28
C LEU A 8 -23.82 23.94 10.95
N ASP A 9 -23.80 23.84 12.28
CA ASP A 9 -22.81 23.03 13.02
C ASP A 9 -23.15 21.52 13.04
N GLN A 10 -24.41 21.15 12.78
CA GLN A 10 -24.82 19.74 12.73
C GLN A 10 -24.72 19.08 11.34
N ILE A 11 -24.45 19.85 10.28
CA ILE A 11 -24.25 19.33 8.91
C ILE A 11 -22.74 19.11 8.62
N ALA A 12 -21.85 19.51 9.54
CA ALA A 12 -20.45 19.07 9.58
C ALA A 12 -20.27 17.66 10.21
N ARG A 13 -21.31 16.80 10.12
CA ARG A 13 -21.22 15.38 10.48
C ARG A 13 -20.22 14.70 9.55
N LYS A 14 -18.97 14.64 10.02
CA LYS A 14 -17.99 13.55 9.87
C LYS A 14 -18.42 12.43 8.91
N LEU A 15 -18.44 12.69 7.61
CA LEU A 15 -18.43 11.60 6.64
C LEU A 15 -16.97 11.16 6.48
N ALA A 16 -16.64 10.03 7.11
CA ALA A 16 -15.60 9.20 6.55
C ALA A 16 -16.13 8.76 5.17
N ILE A 17 -15.71 9.44 4.11
CA ILE A 17 -16.07 8.98 2.77
C ILE A 17 -15.18 7.75 2.53
N PRO A 18 -15.73 6.53 2.47
CA PRO A 18 -14.95 5.40 2.03
C PRO A 18 -14.45 5.73 0.62
N THR A 19 -13.13 5.80 0.47
CA THR A 19 -12.51 5.90 -0.84
C THR A 19 -12.34 4.48 -1.33
N THR A 20 -13.01 4.13 -2.42
CA THR A 20 -12.79 2.87 -3.11
C THR A 20 -11.93 3.13 -4.33
N MET A 21 -10.81 2.41 -4.46
CA MET A 21 -9.93 2.48 -5.62
C MET A 21 -9.78 1.09 -6.21
N PHE A 22 -9.92 0.98 -7.53
CA PHE A 22 -9.62 -0.24 -8.27
C PHE A 22 -8.37 0.00 -9.09
N ALA A 23 -7.41 -0.92 -8.99
CA ALA A 23 -6.18 -0.88 -9.75
C ALA A 23 -5.96 -2.21 -10.45
N SER A 24 -5.67 -2.14 -11.75
CA SER A 24 -5.10 -3.24 -12.51
C SER A 24 -3.69 -2.86 -12.94
N GLY A 25 -2.76 -3.79 -12.80
CA GLY A 25 -1.35 -3.58 -13.14
C GLY A 25 -0.76 -4.84 -13.74
N GLY A 26 0.08 -4.67 -14.76
CA GLY A 26 0.92 -5.73 -15.31
C GLY A 26 2.38 -5.48 -14.92
N ILE A 27 3.07 -6.51 -14.45
CA ILE A 27 4.52 -6.49 -14.28
C ILE A 27 5.10 -7.20 -15.50
N THR A 28 5.78 -6.44 -16.35
CA THR A 28 6.37 -6.96 -17.59
C THR A 28 7.72 -7.62 -17.32
N SER A 29 8.09 -8.58 -18.16
CA SER A 29 9.34 -9.37 -18.06
C SER A 29 10.58 -8.59 -18.50
N THR A 30 10.71 -7.32 -18.11
CA THR A 30 11.82 -6.43 -18.52
C THR A 30 13.04 -6.51 -17.61
N GLY A 31 12.94 -7.22 -16.48
CA GLY A 31 14.05 -7.47 -15.58
C GLY A 31 14.98 -8.56 -16.11
N ASP A 32 16.29 -8.35 -15.96
CA ASP A 32 17.33 -9.33 -16.28
C ASP A 32 17.19 -10.58 -15.38
N GLU A 33 16.95 -11.73 -16.00
CA GLU A 33 16.73 -13.01 -15.30
C GLU A 33 18.02 -13.58 -14.72
N ASP A 34 19.14 -13.40 -15.41
CA ASP A 34 20.46 -13.92 -15.01
C ASP A 34 20.99 -13.17 -13.79
N ALA A 35 20.63 -11.89 -13.68
CA ALA A 35 20.89 -11.06 -12.50
C ALA A 35 19.83 -11.19 -11.39
N GLY A 36 18.76 -12.00 -11.60
CA GLY A 36 17.67 -12.17 -10.65
C GLY A 36 16.78 -10.94 -10.47
N LEU A 37 16.82 -10.00 -11.41
CA LEU A 37 16.04 -8.76 -11.41
C LEU A 37 14.64 -8.94 -12.03
N GLY A 38 14.39 -10.09 -12.66
CA GLY A 38 13.12 -10.47 -13.25
C GLY A 38 12.85 -11.97 -13.10
N VAL A 39 11.57 -12.33 -13.25
CA VAL A 39 11.10 -13.73 -13.24
C VAL A 39 10.95 -14.31 -14.65
N GLY A 40 11.17 -13.53 -15.71
CA GLY A 40 11.02 -13.96 -17.11
C GLY A 40 9.58 -14.18 -17.57
N ALA A 41 8.61 -13.88 -16.70
CA ALA A 41 7.20 -14.07 -16.94
C ALA A 41 6.45 -12.76 -16.67
N THR A 42 5.36 -12.56 -17.41
CA THR A 42 4.47 -11.43 -17.17
C THR A 42 3.43 -11.82 -16.13
N ASP A 43 3.33 -11.03 -15.08
CA ASP A 43 2.35 -11.21 -14.01
C ASP A 43 1.29 -10.12 -14.09
N TYR A 44 0.05 -10.45 -13.76
CA TYR A 44 -1.07 -9.52 -13.68
C TYR A 44 -1.64 -9.48 -12.27
N GLN A 45 -2.19 -8.33 -11.88
CA GLN A 45 -2.91 -8.21 -10.61
C GLN A 45 -4.20 -7.42 -10.81
N LEU A 46 -5.26 -7.89 -10.16
CA LEU A 46 -6.50 -7.16 -9.95
C LEU A 46 -6.65 -6.84 -8.47
N ALA A 47 -6.74 -5.56 -8.12
CA ALA A 47 -6.83 -5.10 -6.73
C ALA A 47 -8.01 -4.14 -6.52
N GLY A 48 -8.61 -4.25 -5.34
CA GLY A 48 -9.58 -3.30 -4.81
C GLY A 48 -9.14 -2.84 -3.43
N GLU A 49 -9.08 -1.52 -3.23
CA GLU A 49 -8.80 -0.88 -1.94
C GLU A 49 -10.05 -0.16 -1.43
N VAL A 50 -10.30 -0.27 -0.13
CA VAL A 50 -11.24 0.59 0.60
C VAL A 50 -10.52 1.28 1.76
N GLY A 51 -10.74 2.57 1.92
CA GLY A 51 -10.09 3.33 2.99
C GLY A 51 -10.88 4.53 3.47
N VAL A 52 -10.51 5.02 4.64
CA VAL A 52 -11.07 6.23 5.25
C VAL A 52 -9.95 7.23 5.51
N ASN A 53 -10.20 8.49 5.18
CA ASN A 53 -9.26 9.57 5.45
C ASN A 53 -9.97 10.69 6.21
N LYS A 54 -9.43 11.05 7.38
CA LYS A 54 -9.94 12.11 8.26
C LYS A 54 -8.81 13.10 8.57
N ARG A 55 -9.18 14.27 9.10
CA ARG A 55 -8.25 15.37 9.39
C ARG A 55 -7.02 14.95 10.22
N GLY A 56 -7.18 14.00 11.15
CA GLY A 56 -6.11 13.53 12.04
C GLY A 56 -5.42 12.23 11.60
N GLY A 57 -5.90 11.55 10.56
CA GLY A 57 -5.42 10.20 10.24
C GLY A 57 -6.43 9.41 9.42
N GLY A 58 -6.09 8.18 9.10
CA GLY A 58 -6.89 7.31 8.26
C GLY A 58 -6.34 5.89 8.22
N GLY A 59 -6.95 5.08 7.37
CA GLY A 59 -6.47 3.74 7.09
C GLY A 59 -7.13 3.18 5.84
N SER A 60 -6.51 2.18 5.25
CA SER A 60 -7.07 1.43 4.12
C SER A 60 -6.80 -0.06 4.27
N VAL A 61 -7.61 -0.84 3.57
CA VAL A 61 -7.44 -2.28 3.35
C VAL A 61 -7.57 -2.53 1.86
N GLU A 62 -6.63 -3.30 1.31
CA GLU A 62 -6.61 -3.74 -0.08
C GLU A 62 -6.70 -5.26 -0.14
N LEU A 63 -7.53 -5.78 -1.05
CA LEU A 63 -7.56 -7.17 -1.44
C LEU A 63 -7.21 -7.26 -2.93
N ALA A 64 -6.34 -8.20 -3.28
CA ALA A 64 -5.91 -8.42 -4.64
C ALA A 64 -5.83 -9.89 -5.00
N ARG A 65 -6.13 -10.21 -6.27
CA ARG A 65 -5.81 -11.49 -6.91
C ARG A 65 -4.65 -11.29 -7.87
N ARG A 66 -3.62 -12.11 -7.75
CA ARG A 66 -2.45 -12.16 -8.62
C ARG A 66 -2.58 -13.34 -9.57
N PHE A 67 -2.30 -13.08 -10.84
CA PHE A 67 -2.25 -14.06 -11.91
C PHE A 67 -0.80 -14.14 -12.38
N LEU A 68 -0.12 -15.24 -12.05
CA LEU A 68 1.31 -15.38 -12.27
C LEU A 68 1.58 -16.08 -13.60
N GLY A 69 2.47 -15.51 -14.41
CA GLY A 69 2.86 -16.14 -15.67
C GLY A 69 3.73 -17.37 -15.47
N ASP A 70 3.66 -18.30 -16.41
CA ASP A 70 4.46 -19.54 -16.38
C ASP A 70 5.97 -19.25 -16.50
N ARG A 71 6.78 -20.01 -15.77
CA ARG A 71 8.25 -19.97 -15.84
C ARG A 71 8.82 -21.37 -15.91
N ALA A 72 9.70 -21.63 -16.89
CA ALA A 72 10.36 -22.93 -17.01
C ALA A 72 11.15 -23.26 -15.73
N GLY A 73 10.97 -24.48 -15.22
CA GLY A 73 11.69 -24.99 -14.05
C GLY A 73 11.15 -24.53 -12.68
N VAL A 74 10.08 -23.72 -12.64
CA VAL A 74 9.45 -23.28 -11.39
C VAL A 74 7.94 -23.43 -11.48
N GLN A 75 7.35 -24.21 -10.57
CA GLN A 75 5.89 -24.33 -10.49
C GLN A 75 5.31 -23.13 -9.73
N ARG A 76 4.74 -22.18 -10.47
CA ARG A 76 4.12 -20.97 -9.92
C ARG A 76 2.61 -21.15 -9.80
N GLU A 77 2.00 -20.43 -8.87
CA GLU A 77 0.55 -20.47 -8.66
C GLU A 77 -0.05 -19.08 -8.42
N ASP A 78 -1.26 -18.89 -8.96
CA ASP A 78 -2.05 -17.70 -8.72
C ASP A 78 -2.45 -17.59 -7.26
N GLY A 79 -2.48 -16.37 -6.74
CA GLY A 79 -2.64 -16.17 -5.31
C GLY A 79 -3.38 -14.91 -4.93
N TRP A 80 -4.02 -14.96 -3.77
CA TRP A 80 -4.57 -13.80 -3.08
C TRP A 80 -3.46 -13.01 -2.39
N GLN A 81 -3.75 -11.73 -2.16
CA GLN A 81 -2.98 -10.82 -1.34
C GLN A 81 -3.94 -9.89 -0.60
N ILE A 82 -3.69 -9.68 0.68
CA ILE A 82 -4.37 -8.66 1.47
C ILE A 82 -3.33 -7.74 2.09
N SER A 83 -3.61 -6.45 2.11
CA SER A 83 -2.81 -5.50 2.85
C SER A 83 -3.70 -4.52 3.60
N ALA A 84 -3.18 -3.99 4.70
CA ALA A 84 -3.84 -2.95 5.46
C ALA A 84 -2.80 -1.94 5.91
N ASN A 85 -3.17 -0.66 5.94
CA ASN A 85 -2.34 0.36 6.55
C ASN A 85 -3.20 1.36 7.32
N THR A 86 -2.60 1.97 8.33
CA THR A 86 -3.21 3.02 9.15
C THR A 86 -2.18 4.11 9.39
N TRP A 87 -2.66 5.34 9.56
CA TRP A 87 -1.79 6.48 9.79
C TRP A 87 -2.47 7.56 10.62
N MET A 88 -1.63 8.39 11.23
CA MET A 88 -2.00 9.60 11.93
C MET A 88 -1.10 10.76 11.53
N ARG A 89 -1.66 11.97 11.52
CA ARG A 89 -0.89 13.21 11.33
C ARG A 89 -0.43 13.71 12.70
N THR A 90 0.88 13.76 12.90
CA THR A 90 1.48 14.29 14.14
C THR A 90 1.78 15.79 14.04
N GLY A 91 1.65 16.37 12.85
CA GLY A 91 1.77 17.80 12.61
C GLY A 91 1.20 18.19 11.24
N GLN A 92 1.47 19.42 10.80
CA GLN A 92 1.00 19.87 9.47
C GLN A 92 1.74 19.19 8.31
N ARG A 93 2.94 18.66 8.57
CA ARG A 93 3.87 18.17 7.55
C ARG A 93 4.32 16.72 7.78
N THR A 94 3.86 16.08 8.85
CA THR A 94 4.36 14.77 9.29
C THR A 94 3.20 13.81 9.49
N GLN A 95 3.37 12.60 8.97
CA GLN A 95 2.46 11.48 9.14
C GLN A 95 3.25 10.26 9.61
N LEU A 96 2.73 9.58 10.63
CA LEU A 96 3.23 8.29 11.11
C LEU A 96 2.20 7.23 10.79
N GLY A 97 2.62 6.04 10.43
CA GLY A 97 1.71 4.94 10.18
C GLY A 97 2.32 3.58 10.36
N ALA A 98 1.45 2.58 10.28
CA ALA A 98 1.79 1.18 10.31
C ALA A 98 1.08 0.47 9.16
N PHE A 99 1.65 -0.65 8.73
CA PHE A 99 1.08 -1.49 7.70
C PHE A 99 1.30 -2.96 7.99
N GLY A 100 0.44 -3.79 7.42
CA GLY A 100 0.60 -5.22 7.39
C GLY A 100 0.17 -5.77 6.03
N SER A 101 0.80 -6.84 5.60
CA SER A 101 0.47 -7.51 4.35
C SER A 101 0.65 -9.01 4.47
N TRP A 102 -0.22 -9.76 3.81
CA TRP A 102 -0.09 -11.19 3.61
C TRP A 102 -0.40 -11.50 2.14
N ARG A 103 0.23 -12.54 1.60
CA ARG A 103 -0.11 -13.09 0.28
C ARG A 103 0.15 -14.58 0.25
N GLU A 104 -0.60 -15.30 -0.57
CA GLU A 104 -0.30 -16.70 -0.88
C GLU A 104 1.09 -16.79 -1.52
N ALA A 105 1.81 -17.89 -1.31
CA ALA A 105 3.10 -18.10 -1.94
C ALA A 105 3.00 -18.03 -3.48
N ALA A 106 4.08 -17.56 -4.13
CA ALA A 106 4.14 -17.50 -5.60
C ALA A 106 4.64 -18.81 -6.23
N ILE A 107 5.10 -19.75 -5.40
CA ILE A 107 5.68 -21.04 -5.79
C ILE A 107 5.01 -22.09 -4.91
N VAL A 108 4.55 -23.16 -5.55
CA VAL A 108 3.86 -24.26 -4.87
C VAL A 108 4.73 -24.83 -3.74
N GLY A 109 4.13 -25.01 -2.57
CA GLY A 109 4.77 -25.62 -1.40
C GLY A 109 5.76 -24.71 -0.66
N ARG A 110 5.74 -23.40 -0.92
CA ARG A 110 6.45 -22.39 -0.12
C ARG A 110 5.51 -21.74 0.89
N ASP A 111 6.11 -21.17 1.93
CA ASP A 111 5.35 -20.48 2.97
C ASP A 111 4.80 -19.13 2.47
N ASP A 112 3.58 -18.83 2.91
CA ASP A 112 2.90 -17.59 2.57
C ASP A 112 3.63 -16.39 3.20
N PRO A 113 4.08 -15.41 2.38
CA PRO A 113 4.73 -14.22 2.92
C PRO A 113 3.77 -13.35 3.72
N ALA A 114 4.15 -12.99 4.95
CA ALA A 114 3.46 -12.08 5.84
C ALA A 114 4.44 -11.06 6.43
N GLN A 115 4.08 -9.78 6.44
CA GLN A 115 4.95 -8.70 6.94
C GLN A 115 4.15 -7.66 7.71
N VAL A 116 4.81 -7.02 8.67
CA VAL A 116 4.31 -5.84 9.38
C VAL A 116 5.40 -4.79 9.46
N GLY A 117 5.00 -3.52 9.41
CA GLY A 117 5.96 -2.44 9.49
C GLY A 117 5.36 -1.11 9.88
N VAL A 118 6.24 -0.13 9.97
CA VAL A 118 5.93 1.27 10.26
C VAL A 118 6.52 2.16 9.20
N PHE A 119 5.95 3.35 9.06
CA PHE A 119 6.48 4.37 8.17
C PHE A 119 6.30 5.77 8.73
N VAL A 120 7.17 6.66 8.29
CA VAL A 120 7.11 8.10 8.54
C VAL A 120 7.13 8.81 7.19
N THR A 121 6.15 9.67 6.96
CA THR A 121 6.10 10.52 5.78
C THR A 121 6.26 11.98 6.20
N GLN A 122 7.22 12.66 5.58
CA GLN A 122 7.51 14.07 5.80
C GLN A 122 7.31 14.85 4.49
N GLN A 123 6.51 15.92 4.56
CA GLN A 123 6.35 16.89 3.49
C GLN A 123 7.54 17.88 3.52
N LEU A 124 8.49 17.72 2.58
CA LEU A 124 9.75 18.48 2.53
C LEU A 124 9.56 19.88 1.93
N THR A 125 8.71 20.01 0.93
CA THR A 125 8.31 21.29 0.28
C THR A 125 6.80 21.25 0.00
N SER A 126 6.21 22.20 -0.72
CA SER A 126 4.80 22.09 -1.16
C SER A 126 4.57 20.93 -2.16
N ASN A 127 5.59 20.57 -2.93
CA ASN A 127 5.51 19.63 -4.04
C ASN A 127 6.26 18.30 -3.83
N VAL A 128 7.08 18.18 -2.78
CA VAL A 128 7.89 16.97 -2.50
C VAL A 128 7.54 16.38 -1.15
N ARG A 129 7.30 15.06 -1.14
CA ARG A 129 7.21 14.22 0.06
C ARG A 129 8.30 13.17 0.07
N MET A 130 8.79 12.88 1.26
CA MET A 130 9.64 11.74 1.54
C MET A 130 8.92 10.80 2.48
N SER A 131 8.95 9.50 2.21
CA SER A 131 8.49 8.46 3.12
C SER A 131 9.63 7.50 3.40
N VAL A 132 9.82 7.17 4.67
CA VAL A 132 10.77 6.15 5.13
C VAL A 132 9.97 5.06 5.82
N ASN A 133 10.25 3.80 5.52
CA ASN A 133 9.58 2.67 6.14
C ASN A 133 10.58 1.60 6.61
N ALA A 134 10.18 0.86 7.63
CA ALA A 134 10.85 -0.33 8.08
C ALA A 134 9.81 -1.41 8.41
N SER A 135 10.11 -2.67 8.10
CA SER A 135 9.25 -3.82 8.37
C SER A 135 10.05 -5.05 8.79
N GLY A 136 9.35 -5.99 9.42
CA GLY A 136 9.83 -7.33 9.71
C GLY A 136 8.90 -8.40 9.13
N GLY A 137 9.49 -9.52 8.75
CA GLY A 137 8.79 -10.73 8.34
C GLY A 137 8.08 -11.40 9.51
N LEU A 138 6.93 -11.99 9.22
CA LEU A 138 6.13 -12.79 10.15
C LEU A 138 6.05 -14.27 9.73
N SER A 139 6.74 -14.64 8.65
CA SER A 139 6.80 -16.01 8.11
C SER A 139 8.14 -16.26 7.41
N ASP A 140 8.49 -17.53 7.25
CA ASP A 140 9.71 -17.99 6.56
C ASP A 140 9.71 -17.62 5.06
N GLY A 141 8.53 -17.32 4.50
CA GLY A 141 8.37 -16.78 3.14
C GLY A 141 8.68 -15.28 3.01
N SER A 142 9.04 -14.61 4.12
CA SER A 142 9.23 -13.16 4.18
C SER A 142 10.68 -12.78 4.50
N PRO A 143 11.17 -11.62 4.05
CA PRO A 143 12.43 -11.09 4.54
C PRO A 143 12.39 -10.87 6.06
N ASP A 144 13.48 -11.19 6.77
CA ASP A 144 13.60 -10.92 8.21
C ASP A 144 13.34 -9.46 8.54
N TYR A 145 13.90 -8.56 7.71
CA TYR A 145 13.71 -7.13 7.78
C TYR A 145 13.77 -6.49 6.39
N ALA A 146 13.03 -5.39 6.21
CA ALA A 146 13.12 -4.56 5.03
C ALA A 146 13.04 -3.07 5.42
N THR A 147 13.73 -2.23 4.66
CA THR A 147 13.67 -0.77 4.79
C THR A 147 13.53 -0.14 3.42
N GLY A 148 12.88 1.00 3.35
CA GLY A 148 12.65 1.71 2.10
C GLY A 148 12.60 3.22 2.29
N ILE A 149 13.04 3.93 1.26
CA ILE A 149 12.88 5.38 1.14
C ILE A 149 12.17 5.65 -0.17
N ARG A 150 11.11 6.45 -0.13
CA ARG A 150 10.34 6.86 -1.29
C ARG A 150 10.24 8.38 -1.36
N PHE A 151 10.54 8.93 -2.53
CA PHE A 151 10.25 10.32 -2.85
C PHE A 151 9.03 10.39 -3.76
N THR A 152 8.12 11.32 -3.49
CA THR A 152 6.98 11.61 -4.34
C THR A 152 6.98 13.09 -4.65
N TRP A 153 7.13 13.40 -5.93
CA TRP A 153 7.06 14.75 -6.46
C TRP A 153 5.74 14.93 -7.21
N ARG A 154 5.14 16.11 -7.06
CA ARG A 154 3.99 16.55 -7.86
C ARG A 154 4.38 17.85 -8.56
N PRO A 155 4.38 17.92 -9.90
CA PRO A 155 4.62 19.17 -10.60
C PRO A 155 3.69 20.27 -10.07
N SER A 156 4.21 21.48 -9.87
CA SER A 156 3.33 22.64 -9.72
C SER A 156 2.76 22.98 -11.09
N ASN A 157 1.45 23.20 -11.15
CA ASN A 157 0.82 23.79 -12.32
C ASN A 157 0.96 25.31 -12.16
N ASP A 158 2.15 25.83 -12.49
CA ASP A 158 2.36 27.26 -12.70
C ASP A 158 2.25 27.57 -14.20
#